data_AF-A0A6J1QJW2-F1
#
_entry.id   AF-A0A6J1QJW2-F1
#
_cell.length_a   1.000
_cell.length_b   1.000
_cell.length_c   1.000
_cell.angle_alpha   90.00
_cell.angle_beta   90.00
_cell.angle_gamma   90.00
#
_symmetry.space_group_name_H-M   'P 1'
#
loop_
_entity.id
_entity.type
_entity.pdbx_description
1 polymer ?
#
loop_
_entity_poly.entity_id
_entity_poly.type
_entity_poly.pdbx_seq_one_letter_code
_entity_poly.pdbx_strand_id
1 'polypeptide(L)'
;MRMTKKMDELSRKICLQLRHFVVFSSVSCGRGNAGQTNYGMANSVMERICEKRMEEGLHGLAIQWGAVGNVGLVADMQEENKELVIGGTLQQRIFSCLETLEVFLLQDRPVVSSMVVAEKAKIGGSMNISETVAHVMDRN
;
A
#
# COMPACT_ATOMS: atom_id res chain seq x y z
N MET A 1 4.82 -8.52 12.98
CA MET A 1 4.19 -9.87 13.00
C MET A 1 3.63 -10.27 14.37
N ARG A 2 4.46 -10.41 15.43
CA ARG A 2 3.98 -10.87 16.75
C ARG A 2 2.93 -9.94 17.41
N MET A 3 3.01 -8.63 17.17
CA MET A 3 2.09 -7.66 17.77
C MET A 3 0.64 -7.85 17.30
N THR A 4 0.39 -7.91 15.99
CA THR A 4 -0.97 -8.07 15.44
C THR A 4 -1.63 -9.35 15.93
N LYS A 5 -0.88 -10.46 15.97
CA LYS A 5 -1.35 -11.72 16.56
C LYS A 5 -1.71 -11.54 18.04
N LYS A 6 -0.88 -10.83 18.80
CA LYS A 6 -1.14 -10.60 20.23
C LYS A 6 -2.36 -9.70 20.46
N MET A 7 -2.54 -8.66 19.64
CA MET A 7 -3.73 -7.81 19.68
C MET A 7 -4.99 -8.61 19.32
N ASP A 8 -4.92 -9.50 18.33
CA ASP A 8 -6.02 -10.41 18.00
C ASP A 8 -6.38 -11.30 19.21
N GLU A 9 -5.41 -12.02 19.78
CA GLU A 9 -5.60 -12.87 20.96
C GLU A 9 -6.21 -12.13 22.16
N LEU A 10 -5.73 -10.91 22.43
CA LEU A 10 -6.19 -10.11 23.57
C LEU A 10 -7.58 -9.53 23.30
N SER A 11 -7.82 -8.98 22.11
CA SER A 11 -9.12 -8.37 21.76
C SER A 11 -10.28 -9.33 21.96
N ARG A 12 -10.08 -10.61 21.63
CA ARG A 12 -11.06 -11.69 21.82
C ARG A 12 -11.42 -11.94 23.28
N LYS A 13 -10.51 -11.64 24.21
CA LYS A 13 -10.67 -11.94 25.64
C LYS A 13 -11.14 -10.74 26.45
N ILE A 14 -10.62 -9.55 26.14
CA ILE A 14 -10.80 -8.34 26.96
C ILE A 14 -11.60 -7.23 26.27
N CYS A 15 -11.91 -7.35 24.97
CA CYS A 15 -12.66 -6.36 24.21
C CYS A 15 -13.90 -6.99 23.55
N LEU A 16 -14.84 -7.48 24.36
CA LEU A 16 -16.02 -8.23 23.88
C LEU A 16 -16.95 -7.43 22.95
N GLN A 17 -16.88 -6.10 22.98
CA GLN A 17 -17.66 -5.20 22.11
C GLN A 17 -16.78 -4.44 21.10
N LEU A 18 -15.62 -5.00 20.73
CA LEU A 18 -14.74 -4.36 19.75
C LEU A 18 -15.44 -4.27 18.39
N ARG A 19 -15.79 -3.04 17.98
CA ARG A 19 -16.44 -2.80 16.67
C ARG A 19 -15.45 -2.93 15.50
N HIS A 20 -14.25 -2.41 15.69
CA HIS A 20 -13.27 -2.22 14.62
C HIS A 20 -11.92 -2.79 15.00
N PHE A 21 -11.43 -3.73 14.18
CA PHE A 21 -10.06 -4.20 14.20
C PHE A 21 -9.44 -3.89 12.83
N VAL A 22 -8.57 -2.89 12.77
CA VAL A 22 -7.99 -2.36 11.53
C VAL A 22 -6.48 -2.41 11.59
N VAL A 23 -5.85 -2.88 10.52
CA VAL A 23 -4.39 -2.88 10.34
C VAL A 23 -4.04 -2.20 9.03
N PHE A 24 -2.97 -1.40 9.05
CA PHE A 24 -2.47 -0.76 7.83
C PHE A 24 -1.40 -1.66 7.22
N SER A 25 -1.73 -2.20 6.05
CA SER A 25 -0.84 -2.91 5.14
C SER A 25 -0.31 -1.92 4.07
N SER A 26 0.45 -2.42 3.11
CA SER A 26 0.98 -1.63 2.01
C SER A 26 0.81 -2.36 0.68
N VAL A 27 0.66 -1.60 -0.40
CA VAL A 27 0.68 -2.14 -1.78
C VAL A 27 1.98 -2.89 -2.10
N SER A 28 3.08 -2.62 -1.38
CA SER A 28 4.32 -3.41 -1.48
C SER A 28 4.11 -4.90 -1.16
N CYS A 29 3.06 -5.24 -0.40
CA CYS A 29 2.65 -6.61 -0.13
C CYS A 29 1.96 -7.24 -1.35
N GLY A 30 0.93 -6.57 -1.89
CA GLY A 30 0.10 -7.12 -2.97
C GLY A 30 0.75 -7.09 -4.35
N ARG A 31 1.64 -6.11 -4.62
CA ARG A 31 2.30 -5.93 -5.93
C ARG A 31 3.80 -6.25 -5.90
N GLY A 32 4.37 -6.42 -4.72
CA GLY A 32 5.81 -6.55 -4.53
C GLY A 32 6.54 -5.21 -4.66
N ASN A 33 7.61 -5.06 -3.87
CA ASN A 33 8.57 -3.97 -4.04
C ASN A 33 9.99 -4.53 -3.85
N ALA A 34 10.88 -4.27 -4.81
CA ALA A 34 12.25 -4.79 -4.79
C ALA A 34 12.98 -4.29 -3.53
N GLY A 35 13.67 -5.21 -2.83
CA GLY A 35 14.34 -4.90 -1.56
C GLY A 35 13.43 -4.83 -0.33
N GLN A 36 12.11 -5.03 -0.47
CA GLN A 36 11.15 -4.96 0.64
C GLN A 36 10.44 -6.28 0.97
N THR A 37 11.03 -7.44 0.63
CA THR A 37 10.42 -8.76 0.89
C THR A 37 10.04 -8.98 2.36
N ASN A 38 10.90 -8.55 3.30
CA ASN A 38 10.62 -8.65 4.74
C ASN A 38 9.40 -7.82 5.15
N TYR A 39 9.26 -6.63 4.57
CA TYR A 39 8.14 -5.73 4.79
C TYR A 39 6.85 -6.28 4.16
N GLY A 40 6.92 -6.80 2.93
CA GLY A 40 5.82 -7.49 2.27
C GLY A 40 5.31 -8.69 3.08
N MET A 41 6.22 -9.56 3.55
CA MET A 41 5.87 -10.71 4.39
C MET A 41 5.19 -10.27 5.70
N ALA A 42 5.72 -9.25 6.38
CA ALA A 42 5.14 -8.75 7.61
C ALA A 42 3.70 -8.24 7.42
N ASN A 43 3.45 -7.54 6.32
CA ASN A 43 2.13 -7.05 5.91
C ASN A 43 1.17 -8.19 5.54
N SER A 44 1.64 -9.17 4.77
CA SER A 44 0.85 -10.34 4.37
C SER A 44 0.36 -11.13 5.59
N VAL A 45 1.21 -11.30 6.61
CA VAL A 45 0.81 -11.95 7.87
C VAL A 45 -0.33 -11.20 8.56
N MET A 46 -0.34 -9.85 8.54
CA MET A 46 -1.45 -9.07 9.11
C MET A 46 -2.75 -9.25 8.33
N GLU A 47 -2.67 -9.32 7.00
CA GLU A 47 -3.81 -9.59 6.13
C GLU A 47 -4.45 -10.95 6.43
N ARG A 48 -3.63 -12.01 6.58
CA ARG A 48 -4.13 -13.35 6.93
C ARG A 48 -4.82 -13.39 8.29
N ILE A 49 -4.37 -12.57 9.25
CA ILE A 49 -5.04 -12.45 10.56
C ILE A 49 -6.42 -11.80 10.39
N CYS A 50 -6.56 -10.77 9.55
CA CYS A 50 -7.84 -10.10 9.32
C CYS A 50 -8.83 -11.01 8.60
N GLU A 51 -8.39 -11.77 7.60
CA GLU A 51 -9.21 -12.79 6.94
C GLU A 51 -9.73 -13.83 7.93
N LYS A 52 -8.83 -14.42 8.73
CA LYS A 52 -9.21 -15.39 9.74
C LYS A 52 -10.20 -14.83 10.77
N ARG A 53 -10.06 -13.56 11.17
CA ARG A 53 -11.03 -12.90 12.05
C ARG A 53 -12.41 -12.84 11.40
N MET A 54 -12.48 -12.41 10.14
CA MET A 54 -13.75 -12.33 9.40
C MET A 54 -14.40 -13.70 9.20
N GLU A 55 -13.61 -14.75 8.93
CA GLU A 55 -14.09 -16.14 8.87
C GLU A 55 -14.73 -16.61 10.19
N GLU A 56 -14.24 -16.10 11.31
CA GLU A 56 -14.71 -16.41 12.67
C GLU A 56 -15.80 -15.42 13.15
N GLY A 57 -16.35 -14.58 12.27
CA GLY A 57 -17.42 -13.63 12.58
C GLY A 57 -16.97 -12.40 13.38
N LEU A 58 -15.66 -12.16 13.47
CA LEU A 58 -15.09 -10.98 14.12
C LEU A 58 -14.67 -9.96 13.07
N HIS A 59 -14.88 -8.67 13.34
CA HIS A 59 -14.39 -7.63 12.43
C HIS A 59 -12.87 -7.74 12.28
N GLY A 60 -12.38 -7.67 11.04
CA GLY A 60 -10.97 -7.61 10.68
C GLY A 60 -10.79 -6.94 9.32
N LEU A 61 -10.03 -5.85 9.28
CA LEU A 61 -9.80 -5.07 8.05
C LEU A 61 -8.30 -4.76 7.89
N ALA A 62 -7.71 -5.19 6.79
CA ALA A 62 -6.38 -4.82 6.36
C ALA A 62 -6.44 -3.91 5.14
N ILE A 63 -5.85 -2.71 5.24
CA ILE A 63 -5.86 -1.73 4.14
C ILE A 63 -4.46 -1.65 3.54
N GLN A 64 -4.32 -2.06 2.28
CA GLN A 64 -3.09 -1.94 1.50
C GLN A 64 -2.97 -0.52 0.94
N TRP A 65 -2.29 0.36 1.67
CA TRP A 65 -2.06 1.75 1.26
C TRP A 65 -0.92 1.87 0.24
N GLY A 66 -1.11 2.73 -0.75
CA GLY A 66 -0.06 3.29 -1.60
C GLY A 66 0.82 4.29 -0.84
N ALA A 67 1.58 5.11 -1.56
CA ALA A 67 2.30 6.23 -0.95
C ALA A 67 1.31 7.19 -0.28
N VAL A 68 1.47 7.47 1.02
CA VAL A 68 0.65 8.43 1.77
C VAL A 68 1.40 9.76 1.84
N GLY A 69 0.75 10.84 1.40
CA GLY A 69 1.31 12.20 1.40
C GLY A 69 0.91 13.01 2.64
N ASN A 70 1.38 14.27 2.68
CA ASN A 70 1.19 15.27 3.74
C ASN A 70 1.83 14.94 5.10
N VAL A 71 1.94 13.67 5.50
CA VAL A 71 2.51 13.22 6.78
C VAL A 71 3.20 11.85 6.63
N GLY A 72 4.04 11.49 7.61
CA GLY A 72 4.66 10.17 7.70
C GLY A 72 5.91 9.98 6.83
N LEU A 73 6.33 8.72 6.67
CA LEU A 73 7.63 8.36 6.09
C LEU A 73 7.92 9.01 4.73
N VAL A 74 6.91 9.13 3.87
CA VAL A 74 7.05 9.70 2.52
C VAL A 74 7.10 11.23 2.55
N ALA A 75 6.47 11.88 3.53
CA ALA A 75 6.59 13.32 3.72
C ALA A 75 7.99 13.68 4.25
N ASP A 76 8.55 12.86 5.14
CA ASP A 76 9.89 13.08 5.71
C ASP A 76 11.03 12.84 4.69
N MET A 77 10.78 12.05 3.65
CA MET A 77 11.72 11.77 2.56
C MET A 77 11.66 12.81 1.41
N GLN A 78 10.81 13.83 1.50
CA GLN A 78 10.70 14.85 0.46
C GLN A 78 11.80 15.90 0.58
N GLU A 79 12.70 15.91 -0.40
CA GLU A 79 13.49 17.09 -0.75
C GLU A 79 12.78 17.80 -1.93
N GLU A 80 12.44 19.08 -1.74
CA GLU A 80 12.00 20.03 -2.79
C GLU A 80 10.64 19.82 -3.49
N ASN A 81 9.52 19.56 -2.78
CA ASN A 81 8.15 19.66 -3.33
C ASN A 81 7.89 18.88 -4.66
N LYS A 82 8.73 17.89 -4.99
CA LYS A 82 8.56 17.06 -6.20
C LYS A 82 7.59 15.93 -5.90
N GLU A 83 6.67 15.66 -6.82
CA GLU A 83 5.85 14.46 -6.77
C GLU A 83 6.75 13.22 -6.78
N LEU A 84 6.78 12.51 -5.65
CA LEU A 84 7.54 11.26 -5.55
C LEU A 84 6.67 10.10 -6.04
N VAL A 85 7.12 9.43 -7.08
CA VAL A 85 6.56 8.15 -7.52
C VAL A 85 7.25 7.04 -6.73
N ILE A 86 6.51 6.36 -5.85
CA ILE A 86 7.02 5.24 -5.05
C ILE A 86 6.28 3.98 -5.45
N GLY A 87 7.01 2.99 -5.97
CA GLY A 87 6.43 1.71 -6.40
C GLY A 87 5.34 1.85 -7.48
N GLY A 88 5.44 2.87 -8.35
CA GLY A 88 4.44 3.17 -9.39
C GLY A 88 3.16 3.86 -8.88
N THR A 89 3.16 4.36 -7.64
CA THR A 89 2.05 5.12 -7.05
C THR A 89 2.45 6.56 -6.77
N LEU A 90 1.50 7.48 -6.93
CA LEU A 90 1.59 8.85 -6.45
C LEU A 90 1.16 8.92 -4.99
N GLN A 91 1.56 10.01 -4.33
CA GLN A 91 1.17 10.29 -2.96
C GLN A 91 -0.35 10.57 -2.87
N GLN A 92 -1.06 9.71 -2.16
CA GLN A 92 -2.46 9.96 -1.79
C GLN A 92 -2.49 11.00 -0.67
N ARG A 93 -3.20 12.11 -0.89
CA ARG A 93 -3.37 13.17 0.13
C ARG A 93 -4.07 12.60 1.36
N ILE A 94 -3.69 13.07 2.55
CA ILE A 94 -4.23 12.56 3.81
C ILE A 94 -5.75 12.68 3.91
N PHE A 95 -6.33 13.76 3.38
CA PHE A 95 -7.79 13.93 3.33
C PHE A 95 -8.47 12.82 2.52
N SER A 96 -7.89 12.47 1.36
CA SER A 96 -8.37 11.35 0.55
C SER A 96 -8.22 10.01 1.26
N CYS A 97 -7.13 9.80 2.02
CA CYS A 97 -6.98 8.58 2.83
C CYS A 97 -8.09 8.47 3.90
N LEU A 98 -8.48 9.58 4.54
CA LEU A 98 -9.53 9.60 5.55
C LEU A 98 -10.91 9.31 4.94
N GLU A 99 -11.22 9.89 3.78
CA GLU A 99 -12.45 9.58 3.04
C GLU A 99 -12.50 8.09 2.65
N THR A 100 -11.39 7.55 2.14
CA THR A 100 -11.31 6.13 1.79
C THR A 100 -11.44 5.23 3.01
N LEU A 101 -10.87 5.61 4.15
CA LEU A 101 -10.99 4.86 5.40
C LEU A 101 -12.44 4.75 5.85
N GLU A 102 -13.21 5.84 5.77
CA GLU A 102 -14.64 5.83 6.10
C GLU A 102 -15.42 4.82 5.25
N VAL A 103 -15.16 4.80 3.94
CA VAL A 103 -15.76 3.83 3.02
C VAL A 103 -15.38 2.40 3.41
N PHE A 104 -14.09 2.13 3.67
CA PHE A 104 -13.63 0.78 3.98
C PHE A 104 -14.10 0.24 5.32
N LEU A 105 -14.31 1.09 6.32
CA LEU A 105 -14.87 0.70 7.63
C LEU A 105 -16.31 0.16 7.54
N LEU A 106 -16.99 0.36 6.41
CA LEU A 106 -18.37 -0.07 6.17
C LEU A 106 -18.46 -1.30 5.25
N GLN A 107 -17.33 -1.90 4.84
CA GLN A 107 -17.30 -3.03 3.92
C GLN A 107 -17.03 -4.36 4.63
N ASP A 108 -17.60 -5.45 4.12
CA ASP A 108 -17.38 -6.82 4.62
C ASP A 108 -16.15 -7.51 4.00
N ARG A 109 -15.20 -6.74 3.45
CA ARG A 109 -13.99 -7.30 2.83
C ARG A 109 -12.81 -7.23 3.80
N PRO A 110 -12.16 -8.37 4.12
CA PRO A 110 -11.04 -8.39 5.09
C PRO A 110 -9.79 -7.69 4.61
N VAL A 111 -9.60 -7.58 3.28
CA VAL A 111 -8.44 -6.94 2.66
C VAL A 111 -8.91 -6.05 1.52
N VAL A 112 -8.52 -4.78 1.58
CA VAL A 112 -8.85 -3.74 0.59
C VAL A 112 -7.59 -2.94 0.25
N SER A 113 -7.60 -2.18 -0.84
CA SER A 113 -6.45 -1.39 -1.27
C SER A 113 -6.86 0.01 -1.73
N SER A 114 -6.03 0.99 -1.40
CA SER A 114 -6.16 2.36 -1.86
C SER A 114 -4.81 2.92 -2.26
N MET A 115 -4.72 3.46 -3.47
CA MET A 115 -3.52 4.07 -4.00
C MET A 115 -3.90 5.03 -5.13
N VAL A 116 -3.07 6.05 -5.34
CA VAL A 116 -3.15 6.88 -6.54
C VAL A 116 -2.17 6.31 -7.56
N VAL A 117 -2.66 5.89 -8.72
CA VAL A 117 -1.83 5.32 -9.77
C VAL A 117 -1.09 6.45 -10.47
N ALA A 118 0.24 6.36 -10.56
CA ALA A 118 0.98 7.29 -11.41
C ALA A 118 0.63 6.99 -12.88
N GLU A 119 0.29 8.01 -13.65
CA GLU A 119 0.20 7.83 -15.09
C GLU A 119 1.55 7.31 -15.59
N LYS A 120 1.51 6.20 -16.33
CA LYS A 120 2.67 5.76 -17.08
C LYS A 120 2.98 6.93 -18.02
N ALA A 121 4.15 7.55 -17.90
CA ALA A 121 4.60 8.48 -18.93
C ALA A 121 4.31 7.83 -20.27
N LYS A 122 3.48 8.48 -21.11
CA LYS A 122 3.35 8.04 -22.50
C LYS A 122 4.79 7.85 -22.96
N ILE A 123 5.13 6.66 -23.44
CA ILE A 123 6.25 6.52 -24.35
C ILE A 123 5.80 7.26 -25.61
N GLY A 124 5.86 8.59 -25.52
CA GLY A 124 5.56 9.55 -26.55
C GLY A 124 6.82 9.65 -27.35
N GLY A 125 6.90 8.77 -28.34
CA GLY A 125 8.07 8.59 -29.18
C GLY A 125 8.15 7.12 -29.54
N SER A 126 7.60 6.76 -30.69
CA SER A 126 8.24 5.73 -31.50
C SER A 126 9.67 6.20 -31.68
N MET A 127 10.60 5.79 -30.80
CA MET A 127 12.01 5.77 -31.18
C MET A 127 12.03 4.78 -32.34
N ASN A 128 12.06 5.32 -33.55
CA ASN A 128 12.27 4.50 -34.73
C ASN A 128 13.57 3.74 -34.50
N ILE A 129 13.61 2.46 -34.86
CA ILE A 129 14.80 1.60 -34.70
C ILE A 129 16.08 2.29 -35.21
N SER A 130 15.94 3.18 -36.20
CA SER A 130 17.01 4.04 -36.71
C SER A 130 17.68 4.94 -35.67
N GLU A 131 16.93 5.51 -34.71
CA GLU A 131 17.48 6.39 -33.66
C GLU A 131 18.25 5.59 -32.61
N THR A 132 17.76 4.40 -32.24
CA THR A 132 18.48 3.48 -31.36
C THR A 132 19.79 3.02 -31.98
N VAL A 133 19.79 2.71 -33.29
CA VAL A 133 20.99 2.31 -34.03
C VAL A 133 21.99 3.48 -34.15
N ALA A 134 21.52 4.69 -34.45
CA ALA A 134 22.37 5.87 -34.53
C ALA A 134 23.11 6.14 -33.21
N HIS A 135 22.43 6.00 -32.08
CA HIS A 135 23.07 6.18 -30.76
C HIS A 135 24.14 5.15 -30.40
N VAL A 136 24.04 3.94 -30.94
CA VAL A 136 25.05 2.88 -30.75
C VAL A 136 26.25 3.08 -31.69
N MET A 137 26.01 3.59 -32.90
CA MET A 137 27.05 3.82 -33.89
C MET A 137 27.87 5.10 -33.63
N ASP A 138 27.29 6.12 -33.01
CA ASP A 138 27.95 7.41 -32.71
C ASP A 138 28.87 7.36 -31.45
N ARG A 139 29.01 6.18 -30.83
CA ARG A 139 29.92 5.94 -29.69
C ARG A 139 31.20 5.16 -30.05
N ASN A 140 31.56 5.07 -31.32
CA ASN A 140 32.83 4.51 -31.79
C ASN A 140 33.69 5.55 -32.52
#